data_AF-A0A8X7TMA1-F1
#
_entry.id   AF-A0A8X7TMA1-F1
#
_cell.length_a   1.000
_cell.length_b   1.000
_cell.length_c   1.000
_cell.angle_alpha   90.00
_cell.angle_beta   90.00
_cell.angle_gamma   90.00
#
_symmetry.space_group_name_H-M   'P 1'
#
loop_
_entity.id
_entity.type
_entity.pdbx_description
1 polymer ?
#
loop_
_entity_poly.entity_id
_entity_poly.type
_entity_poly.pdbx_seq_one_letter_code
_entity_poly.pdbx_strand_id
1 'polypeptide(L)'
;MLMRALTVDSIAVQRHRATILECVKDSVASIQRRALELIYLLMNVNNVKPLAKELIEYLELSEQDFTGDLTAKIYSIVEKFAPEKIWYIDQMVKVLSEAGNYVKDDVWHVLIVVISNAPDLHGYTVRALYRALHTSSEQETIERVAIWRIGEYADLLVNDNGMLELKEPITVSTIIRRFFL
;
A
#
# COMPACT_ATOMS: atom_id res chain seq x y z
N MET A 1 -11.50 25.00 15.22
CA MET A 1 -10.37 25.92 15.50
C MET A 1 -9.04 25.40 14.95
N LEU A 2 -8.62 24.14 15.17
CA LEU A 2 -7.37 23.60 14.58
C LEU A 2 -7.31 23.60 13.03
N MET A 3 -8.41 23.27 12.33
CA MET A 3 -8.44 23.33 10.85
C MET A 3 -8.25 24.74 10.28
N ARG A 4 -8.61 25.80 11.02
CA ARG A 4 -8.44 27.21 10.59
C ARG A 4 -7.01 27.72 10.78
N ALA A 5 -6.21 27.08 11.63
CA ALA A 5 -4.81 27.48 11.85
C ALA A 5 -3.87 26.92 10.77
N LEU A 6 -4.21 25.77 10.16
CA LEU A 6 -3.43 25.13 9.08
C LEU A 6 -3.39 25.97 7.80
N THR A 7 -4.45 26.71 7.50
CA THR A 7 -4.51 27.63 6.36
C THR A 7 -3.67 28.88 6.57
N VAL A 8 -3.31 29.20 7.82
CA VAL A 8 -2.63 30.44 8.18
C VAL A 8 -1.12 30.23 8.32
N ASP A 9 -0.65 29.03 8.71
CA ASP A 9 0.78 28.81 8.96
C ASP A 9 1.27 27.37 8.64
N SER A 10 1.03 26.91 7.41
CA SER A 10 1.42 25.54 7.00
C SER A 10 2.94 25.30 7.12
N ILE A 11 3.75 26.35 7.01
CA ILE A 11 5.22 26.30 7.10
C ILE A 11 5.66 26.02 8.55
N ALA A 12 5.04 26.67 9.55
CA ALA A 12 5.33 26.40 10.94
C ALA A 12 4.90 24.97 11.34
N VAL A 13 3.75 24.50 10.87
CA VAL A 13 3.26 23.15 11.15
C VAL A 13 4.15 22.08 10.48
N GLN A 14 4.69 22.34 9.28
CA GLN A 14 5.65 21.45 8.63
C GLN A 14 6.91 21.21 9.48
N ARG A 15 7.37 22.20 10.27
CA ARG A 15 8.53 22.05 11.16
C ARG A 15 8.28 21.10 12.32
N HIS A 16 7.03 20.96 12.76
CA HIS A 16 6.62 20.04 13.82
C HIS A 16 6.12 18.70 13.32
N ARG A 17 6.30 18.39 12.02
CA ARG A 17 5.85 17.14 11.39
C ARG A 17 6.29 15.89 12.17
N ALA A 18 7.53 15.85 12.64
CA ALA A 18 8.04 14.70 13.39
C ALA A 18 7.21 14.44 14.67
N THR A 19 6.84 15.50 15.38
CA THR A 19 5.96 15.40 16.56
C THR A 19 4.55 14.96 16.19
N ILE A 20 4.01 15.44 15.06
CA ILE A 20 2.67 15.03 14.59
C ILE A 20 2.66 13.55 14.20
N LEU A 21 3.73 13.05 13.58
CA LEU A 21 3.91 11.63 13.28
C LEU A 21 3.96 10.77 14.54
N GLU A 22 4.63 11.23 15.59
CA GLU A 22 4.59 10.55 16.89
C GLU A 22 3.18 10.53 17.48
N CYS A 23 2.38 11.59 17.28
CA CYS A 23 0.96 11.58 17.69
C CYS A 23 0.08 10.60 16.91
N VAL A 24 0.50 10.12 15.73
CA VAL A 24 -0.21 9.02 15.04
C VAL A 24 -0.02 7.69 15.79
N LYS A 25 1.07 7.54 16.54
CA LYS A 25 1.37 6.35 17.35
C LYS A 25 0.82 6.45 18.79
N ASP A 26 0.09 7.51 19.11
CA ASP A 26 -0.47 7.74 20.44
C ASP A 26 -1.47 6.63 20.81
N SER A 27 -1.67 6.34 22.09
CA SER A 27 -2.60 5.29 22.53
C SER A 27 -4.08 5.68 22.40
N VAL A 28 -4.37 6.97 22.19
CA VAL A 28 -5.75 7.47 22.10
C VAL A 28 -6.19 7.60 20.64
N ALA A 29 -7.15 6.78 20.20
CA ALA A 29 -7.69 6.77 18.83
C ALA A 29 -8.16 8.15 18.31
N SER A 30 -8.68 9.01 19.18
CA SER A 30 -9.11 10.37 18.79
C SER A 30 -7.93 11.29 18.44
N ILE A 31 -6.77 11.11 19.08
CA ILE A 31 -5.52 11.82 18.77
C ILE A 31 -4.94 11.27 17.48
N GLN A 32 -4.92 9.94 17.31
CA GLN A 32 -4.47 9.28 16.09
C GLN A 32 -5.24 9.79 14.85
N ARG A 33 -6.59 9.81 14.90
CA ARG A 33 -7.43 10.34 13.81
C ARG A 33 -7.09 11.78 13.46
N ARG A 34 -6.90 12.62 14.48
CA ARG A 34 -6.64 14.05 14.29
C ARG A 34 -5.22 14.32 13.76
N ALA A 35 -4.24 13.55 14.23
CA ALA A 35 -2.88 13.57 13.70
C ALA A 35 -2.85 13.11 12.24
N LEU A 36 -3.60 12.07 11.89
CA LEU A 36 -3.73 11.58 10.52
C LEU A 36 -4.37 12.62 9.59
N GLU A 37 -5.42 13.32 10.03
CA GLU A 37 -6.01 14.45 9.28
C GLU A 37 -5.01 15.59 9.07
N LEU A 38 -4.24 15.92 10.11
CA LEU A 38 -3.19 16.93 10.04
C LEU A 38 -2.11 16.54 9.03
N ILE A 39 -1.60 15.31 9.10
CA ILE A 39 -0.60 14.80 8.15
C ILE A 39 -1.13 14.91 6.74
N TYR A 40 -2.36 14.45 6.48
CA TYR A 40 -3.00 14.53 5.18
C TYR A 40 -3.02 15.95 4.61
N LEU A 41 -3.31 16.95 5.45
CA LEU A 41 -3.32 18.37 5.04
C LEU A 41 -1.91 18.93 4.80
N LEU A 42 -0.89 18.37 5.43
CA LEU A 42 0.51 18.76 5.25
C LEU A 42 1.19 18.03 4.09
N MET A 43 0.53 17.03 3.49
CA MET A 43 1.08 16.28 2.37
C MET A 43 1.22 17.14 1.12
N ASN A 44 2.35 16.98 0.46
CA ASN A 44 2.71 17.60 -0.80
C ASN A 44 3.52 16.61 -1.64
N VAL A 45 3.74 16.95 -2.91
CA VAL A 45 4.48 16.11 -3.86
C VAL A 45 5.91 15.80 -3.44
N ASN A 46 6.52 16.63 -2.59
CA ASN A 46 7.90 16.44 -2.11
C ASN A 46 7.98 15.52 -0.89
N ASN A 47 6.92 15.43 -0.11
CA ASN A 47 6.90 14.70 1.17
C ASN A 47 5.99 13.47 1.16
N VAL A 48 5.25 13.21 0.07
CA VAL A 48 4.34 12.06 -0.05
C VAL A 48 5.04 10.74 0.15
N LYS A 49 6.20 10.53 -0.48
CA LYS A 49 6.94 9.26 -0.44
C LYS A 49 7.34 8.85 0.99
N PRO A 50 8.05 9.69 1.76
CA PRO A 50 8.41 9.33 3.13
C PRO A 50 7.18 9.23 4.05
N LEU A 51 6.17 10.09 3.89
CA LEU A 51 4.96 10.04 4.72
C LEU A 51 4.13 8.78 4.50
N ALA A 52 3.90 8.40 3.24
CA ALA A 52 3.17 7.19 2.92
C ALA A 52 3.86 5.95 3.49
N LYS A 53 5.20 5.89 3.41
CA LYS A 53 5.98 4.80 3.99
C LYS A 53 5.78 4.70 5.51
N GLU A 54 5.91 5.82 6.23
CA GLU A 54 5.70 5.83 7.69
C GLU A 54 4.27 5.44 8.09
N LEU A 55 3.26 5.86 7.31
CA LEU A 55 1.86 5.49 7.55
C LEU A 55 1.60 3.99 7.32
N ILE A 56 2.25 3.39 6.32
CA ILE A 56 2.15 1.96 6.04
C ILE A 56 2.88 1.14 7.12
N GLU A 57 4.04 1.59 7.58
CA GLU A 57 4.74 0.96 8.72
C GLU A 57 3.91 1.05 10.01
N TYR A 58 3.18 2.15 10.20
CA TYR A 58 2.28 2.27 11.35
C TYR A 58 1.06 1.35 11.26
N LEU A 59 0.60 1.05 10.04
CA LEU A 59 -0.55 0.18 9.81
C LEU A 59 -0.29 -1.25 10.31
N GLU A 60 0.96 -1.73 10.27
CA GLU A 60 1.40 -2.99 10.89
C GLU A 60 1.22 -3.03 12.43
N LEU A 61 1.31 -1.86 13.09
CA LEU A 61 1.26 -1.71 14.55
C LEU A 61 -0.12 -1.28 15.06
N SER A 62 -1.04 -0.94 14.15
CA SER A 62 -2.32 -0.30 14.49
C SER A 62 -3.36 -1.31 15.01
N GLU A 63 -4.20 -0.86 15.94
CA GLU A 63 -5.34 -1.66 16.43
C GLU A 63 -6.47 -1.72 15.38
N GLN A 64 -7.18 -2.86 15.32
CA GLN A 64 -8.16 -3.20 14.28
C GLN A 64 -9.21 -2.11 14.00
N ASP A 65 -9.65 -1.39 15.04
CA ASP A 65 -10.67 -0.34 14.93
C ASP A 65 -10.18 0.93 14.20
N PHE A 66 -8.87 1.18 14.18
CA PHE A 66 -8.26 2.33 13.49
C PHE A 66 -7.70 1.95 12.11
N THR A 67 -7.34 0.69 11.91
CA THR A 67 -6.73 0.18 10.67
C THR A 67 -7.59 0.48 9.44
N GLY A 68 -8.92 0.38 9.53
CA GLY A 68 -9.83 0.69 8.42
C GLY A 68 -9.81 2.17 8.00
N ASP A 69 -9.89 3.09 8.97
CA ASP A 69 -9.81 4.54 8.73
C ASP A 69 -8.45 4.93 8.13
N LEU A 70 -7.37 4.34 8.66
CA LEU A 70 -6.00 4.55 8.21
C LEU A 70 -5.80 4.08 6.77
N THR A 71 -6.24 2.86 6.44
CA THR A 71 -6.16 2.27 5.10
C THR A 71 -6.86 3.13 4.06
N ALA A 72 -8.09 3.57 4.35
CA ALA A 72 -8.85 4.44 3.45
C ALA A 72 -8.15 5.79 3.21
N LYS A 73 -7.49 6.32 4.24
CA LYS A 73 -6.72 7.56 4.11
C LYS A 73 -5.45 7.37 3.28
N ILE A 74 -4.70 6.29 3.52
CA ILE A 74 -3.51 5.93 2.73
C ILE A 74 -3.91 5.76 1.26
N TYR A 75 -4.99 5.05 0.97
CA TYR A 75 -5.53 4.94 -0.39
C TYR A 75 -5.78 6.30 -1.02
N SER A 76 -6.51 7.19 -0.32
CA SER A 76 -6.80 8.55 -0.81
C SER A 76 -5.55 9.38 -1.08
N ILE A 77 -4.49 9.17 -0.29
CA ILE A 77 -3.18 9.82 -0.46
C ILE A 77 -2.49 9.27 -1.71
N VAL A 78 -2.42 7.95 -1.82
CA VAL A 78 -1.75 7.27 -2.92
C VAL A 78 -2.43 7.60 -4.25
N GLU A 79 -3.76 7.58 -4.31
CA GLU A 79 -4.53 7.96 -5.49
C GLU A 79 -4.29 9.41 -5.92
N LYS A 80 -4.23 10.35 -4.95
CA LYS A 80 -4.09 11.79 -5.23
C LYS A 80 -2.67 12.22 -5.58
N PHE A 81 -1.67 11.60 -4.96
CA PHE A 81 -0.28 12.04 -5.02
C PHE A 81 0.65 11.05 -5.71
N ALA A 82 0.15 9.93 -6.26
CA ALA A 82 0.97 8.99 -7.01
C ALA A 82 1.66 9.69 -8.19
N PRO A 83 3.01 9.77 -8.18
CA PRO A 83 3.75 10.38 -9.29
C PRO A 83 3.81 9.44 -10.50
N GLU A 84 3.79 8.12 -10.25
CA GLU A 84 3.96 7.07 -11.26
C GLU A 84 3.09 5.87 -10.92
N LYS A 85 2.65 5.12 -11.94
CA LYS A 85 1.84 3.90 -11.78
C LYS A 85 2.58 2.80 -11.01
N ILE A 86 3.89 2.68 -11.19
CA ILE A 86 4.72 1.70 -10.45
C ILE A 86 4.66 2.00 -8.95
N TRP A 87 4.87 3.26 -8.57
CA TRP A 87 4.79 3.65 -7.16
C TRP A 87 3.41 3.42 -6.57
N TYR A 88 2.34 3.72 -7.33
CA TYR A 88 0.96 3.41 -6.91
C TYR A 88 0.81 1.90 -6.62
N ILE A 89 1.23 1.04 -7.55
CA ILE A 89 1.13 -0.42 -7.39
C ILE A 89 1.91 -0.88 -6.15
N ASP A 90 3.13 -0.38 -5.95
CA ASP A 90 3.95 -0.75 -4.78
C ASP A 90 3.29 -0.40 -3.46
N GLN A 91 2.72 0.82 -3.35
CA GLN A 91 2.03 1.21 -2.12
C GLN A 91 0.77 0.38 -1.91
N MET A 92 0.00 0.13 -2.96
CA MET A 92 -1.23 -0.66 -2.89
C MET A 92 -0.96 -2.12 -2.52
N VAL A 93 0.05 -2.74 -3.13
CA VAL A 93 0.48 -4.10 -2.79
C VAL A 93 0.92 -4.15 -1.32
N LYS A 94 1.69 -3.17 -0.85
CA LYS A 94 2.13 -3.16 0.55
C LYS A 94 0.98 -2.97 1.53
N VAL A 95 0.03 -2.08 1.24
CA VAL A 95 -1.19 -1.92 2.06
C VAL A 95 -2.00 -3.21 2.10
N LEU A 96 -2.13 -3.91 0.97
CA LEU A 96 -2.80 -5.20 0.91
C LEU A 96 -2.04 -6.27 1.72
N SER A 97 -0.71 -6.18 1.85
CA SER A 97 0.10 -7.13 2.63
C SER A 97 -0.05 -6.97 4.13
N GLU A 98 -0.19 -5.72 4.56
CA GLU A 98 -0.21 -5.38 5.97
C GLU A 98 -1.65 -5.25 6.52
N ALA A 99 -2.65 -4.87 5.71
CA ALA A 99 -4.05 -4.76 6.15
C ALA A 99 -5.11 -5.16 5.10
N GLY A 100 -4.82 -6.09 4.21
CA GLY A 100 -5.74 -6.63 3.21
C GLY A 100 -7.11 -7.05 3.76
N ASN A 101 -7.20 -7.56 4.99
CA ASN A 101 -8.49 -7.93 5.62
C ASN A 101 -9.39 -6.72 5.96
N TYR A 102 -8.80 -5.51 6.09
CA TYR A 102 -9.53 -4.25 6.36
C TYR A 102 -9.74 -3.42 5.10
N VAL A 103 -9.07 -3.79 4.00
CA VAL A 103 -9.23 -3.13 2.71
C VAL A 103 -10.60 -3.52 2.14
N LYS A 104 -11.43 -2.51 1.84
CA LYS A 104 -12.72 -2.72 1.18
C LYS A 104 -12.55 -3.31 -0.21
N ASP A 105 -13.52 -4.11 -0.64
CA ASP A 105 -13.43 -4.81 -1.91
C ASP A 105 -13.23 -3.89 -3.13
N ASP A 106 -13.89 -2.74 -3.11
CA ASP A 106 -13.78 -1.73 -4.17
C ASP A 106 -12.34 -1.30 -4.45
N VAL A 107 -11.49 -1.24 -3.42
CA VAL A 107 -10.13 -0.74 -3.51
C VAL A 107 -9.23 -1.70 -4.30
N TRP A 108 -9.31 -3.01 -4.02
CA TRP A 108 -8.51 -3.99 -4.75
C TRP A 108 -9.07 -4.25 -6.16
N HIS A 109 -10.37 -4.10 -6.37
CA HIS A 109 -10.95 -4.09 -7.72
C HIS A 109 -10.40 -2.94 -8.57
N VAL A 110 -10.30 -1.72 -8.03
CA VAL A 110 -9.68 -0.59 -8.73
C VAL A 110 -8.21 -0.88 -9.06
N LEU A 111 -7.47 -1.47 -8.12
CA LEU A 111 -6.08 -1.88 -8.37
C LEU A 111 -5.99 -2.84 -9.57
N ILE A 112 -6.86 -3.86 -9.64
CA ILE A 112 -6.91 -4.79 -10.77
C ILE A 112 -7.14 -4.05 -12.10
N VAL A 113 -8.08 -3.11 -12.12
CA VAL A 113 -8.37 -2.32 -13.33
C VAL A 113 -7.17 -1.48 -13.74
N VAL A 114 -6.47 -0.85 -12.79
CA VAL A 114 -5.27 -0.04 -13.07
C VAL A 114 -4.15 -0.90 -13.66
N ILE A 115 -3.92 -2.09 -13.10
CA ILE A 115 -2.91 -3.03 -13.59
C ILE A 115 -3.28 -3.52 -14.99
N SER A 116 -4.52 -3.94 -15.21
CA SER A 116 -5.00 -4.44 -16.51
C SER A 116 -4.95 -3.39 -17.63
N ASN A 117 -5.03 -2.10 -17.30
CA ASN A 117 -4.82 -0.99 -18.23
C ASN A 117 -3.34 -0.64 -18.46
N ALA A 118 -2.40 -1.37 -17.85
CA ALA A 118 -0.96 -1.13 -17.93
C ALA A 118 -0.21 -2.43 -18.29
N PRO A 119 -0.30 -2.90 -19.55
CA PRO A 119 0.30 -4.16 -19.98
C PRO A 119 1.81 -4.23 -19.73
N ASP A 120 2.51 -3.11 -19.85
CA ASP A 120 3.96 -3.00 -19.61
C ASP A 120 4.36 -3.29 -18.16
N LEU A 121 3.42 -3.17 -17.20
CA LEU A 121 3.65 -3.38 -15.78
C LEU A 121 3.18 -4.74 -15.29
N HIS A 122 2.52 -5.54 -16.12
CA HIS A 122 1.96 -6.83 -15.71
C HIS A 122 3.03 -7.75 -15.09
N GLY A 123 4.18 -7.91 -15.74
CA GLY A 123 5.27 -8.74 -15.23
C GLY A 123 5.84 -8.23 -13.90
N TYR A 124 5.91 -6.91 -13.72
CA TYR A 124 6.34 -6.31 -12.46
C TYR A 124 5.35 -6.59 -11.33
N THR A 125 4.07 -6.35 -11.58
CA THR A 125 3.03 -6.50 -10.56
C THR A 125 2.88 -7.94 -10.10
N VAL A 126 2.95 -8.91 -11.02
CA VAL A 126 2.89 -10.33 -10.67
C VAL A 126 4.05 -10.72 -9.75
N ARG A 127 5.27 -10.22 -10.01
CA ARG A 127 6.43 -10.46 -9.15
C ARG A 127 6.31 -9.76 -7.79
N ALA A 128 5.81 -8.53 -7.77
CA ALA A 128 5.58 -7.80 -6.52
C ALA A 128 4.55 -8.51 -5.63
N LEU A 129 3.43 -8.96 -6.22
CA LEU A 129 2.40 -9.75 -5.54
C LEU A 129 2.94 -11.10 -5.05
N TYR A 130 3.79 -11.77 -5.83
CA TYR A 130 4.41 -13.03 -5.43
C TYR A 130 5.34 -12.88 -4.22
N ARG A 131 6.13 -11.80 -4.17
CA ARG A 131 6.96 -11.46 -3.01
C ARG A 131 6.10 -11.11 -1.80
N ALA A 132 5.06 -10.32 -2.00
CA ALA A 132 4.10 -9.98 -0.96
C ALA A 132 3.47 -11.22 -0.34
N LEU A 133 3.00 -12.18 -1.16
CA LEU A 133 2.49 -13.48 -0.71
C LEU A 133 3.47 -14.28 0.15
N HIS A 134 4.77 -14.21 -0.15
CA HIS A 134 5.76 -14.93 0.64
C HIS A 134 5.96 -14.32 2.03
N THR A 135 5.80 -13.01 2.13
CA THR A 135 5.99 -12.24 3.37
C THR A 135 4.71 -12.17 4.21
N SER A 136 3.52 -12.07 3.59
CA SER A 136 2.23 -11.97 4.29
C SER A 136 1.64 -13.37 4.50
N SER A 137 1.55 -13.84 5.76
CA SER A 137 1.12 -15.21 6.06
C SER A 137 -0.34 -15.37 6.48
N GLU A 138 -1.15 -14.30 6.56
CA GLU A 138 -2.49 -14.37 7.19
C GLU A 138 -3.57 -13.45 6.56
N GLN A 139 -3.40 -13.02 5.30
CA GLN A 139 -4.33 -12.06 4.67
C GLN A 139 -5.02 -12.62 3.43
N GLU A 140 -6.29 -12.97 3.57
CA GLU A 140 -7.10 -13.63 2.52
C GLU A 140 -7.24 -12.75 1.25
N THR A 141 -7.27 -11.43 1.41
CA THR A 141 -7.42 -10.50 0.27
C THR A 141 -6.21 -10.54 -0.66
N ILE A 142 -4.99 -10.66 -0.12
CA ILE A 142 -3.80 -10.85 -0.96
C ILE A 142 -3.83 -12.19 -1.68
N GLU A 143 -4.24 -13.25 -0.98
CA GLU A 143 -4.31 -14.58 -1.58
C GLU A 143 -5.26 -14.58 -2.77
N ARG A 144 -6.44 -13.97 -2.64
CA ARG A 144 -7.40 -13.84 -3.76
C ARG A 144 -6.85 -13.03 -4.92
N VAL A 145 -6.29 -11.84 -4.66
CA VAL A 145 -5.73 -10.97 -5.70
C VAL A 145 -4.56 -11.66 -6.42
N ALA A 146 -3.72 -12.37 -5.66
CA ALA A 146 -2.56 -13.04 -6.21
C ALA A 146 -2.92 -14.35 -6.92
N ILE A 147 -3.89 -15.14 -6.46
CA ILE A 147 -4.42 -16.31 -7.19
C ILE A 147 -4.97 -15.87 -8.55
N TRP A 148 -5.76 -14.80 -8.59
CA TRP A 148 -6.30 -14.27 -9.83
C TRP A 148 -5.17 -13.85 -10.79
N ARG A 149 -4.19 -13.08 -10.28
CA ARG A 149 -3.14 -12.54 -11.14
C ARG A 149 -2.09 -13.56 -11.56
N ILE A 150 -1.72 -14.48 -10.67
CA ILE A 150 -0.83 -15.60 -11.00
C ILE A 150 -1.53 -16.56 -11.96
N GLY A 151 -2.83 -16.80 -11.79
CA GLY A 151 -3.62 -17.65 -12.70
C GLY A 151 -3.65 -17.11 -14.14
N GLU A 152 -3.70 -15.79 -14.31
CA GLU A 152 -3.85 -15.17 -15.64
C GLU A 152 -2.52 -14.81 -16.32
N TYR A 153 -1.43 -14.65 -15.55
CA TYR A 153 -0.11 -14.23 -16.08
C TYR A 153 1.06 -15.11 -15.61
N ALA A 154 0.80 -16.37 -15.24
CA ALA A 154 1.85 -17.34 -14.88
C ALA A 154 2.86 -17.57 -16.02
N ASP A 155 2.44 -17.40 -17.27
CA ASP A 155 3.30 -17.49 -18.46
C ASP A 155 4.38 -16.38 -18.49
N LEU A 156 4.08 -15.18 -17.95
CA LEU A 156 5.04 -14.09 -17.78
C LEU A 156 6.00 -14.27 -16.59
N LEU A 157 5.70 -15.19 -15.67
CA LEU A 157 6.66 -15.62 -14.64
C LEU A 157 7.67 -16.63 -15.17
N VAL A 158 7.26 -17.44 -16.15
CA VAL A 158 8.07 -18.52 -16.72
C VAL A 158 8.91 -18.05 -17.90
N ASN A 159 8.42 -17.07 -18.66
CA ASN A 159 9.17 -16.46 -19.76
C ASN A 159 9.92 -15.22 -19.26
N ASP A 160 11.23 -15.38 -19.06
CA ASP A 160 12.21 -14.36 -18.68
C ASP A 160 12.47 -13.31 -19.80
N ASN A 161 11.40 -12.83 -20.43
CA ASN A 161 11.46 -11.88 -21.54
C ASN A 161 10.93 -10.52 -21.10
N GLY A 162 11.79 -9.74 -20.45
CA GLY A 162 11.64 -8.29 -20.45
C GLY A 162 11.90 -7.60 -19.13
N MET A 163 13.11 -7.06 -19.05
CA MET A 163 13.54 -5.95 -18.19
C MET A 163 13.64 -6.23 -16.69
N LEU A 164 14.91 -6.26 -16.28
CA LEU A 164 15.49 -6.12 -14.94
C LEU A 164 15.73 -7.44 -14.20
N GLU A 165 16.98 -7.87 -14.35
CA GLU A 165 17.70 -8.88 -13.58
C GLU A 165 17.28 -8.89 -12.10
N LEU A 166 16.82 -10.03 -11.60
CA LEU A 166 17.19 -10.50 -10.27
C LEU A 166 17.02 -12.03 -10.20
N LYS A 167 18.13 -12.67 -9.83
CA LYS A 167 18.36 -14.10 -9.61
C LYS A 167 17.33 -14.71 -8.66
N GLU A 168 16.42 -15.52 -9.19
CA GLU A 168 16.12 -16.88 -8.73
C GLU A 168 14.93 -17.40 -9.55
N PRO A 169 15.07 -18.52 -10.28
CA PRO A 169 13.98 -19.06 -11.09
C PRO A 169 12.87 -19.56 -10.17
N ILE A 170 11.75 -18.84 -10.14
CA ILE A 170 10.57 -19.25 -9.39
C ILE A 170 9.93 -20.42 -10.14
N THR A 171 10.00 -21.62 -9.55
CA THR A 171 9.42 -22.83 -10.15
C THR A 171 7.94 -22.92 -9.76
N VAL A 172 7.07 -23.20 -10.73
CA VAL A 172 5.61 -23.34 -10.61
C VAL A 172 5.19 -24.31 -9.48
N SER A 173 6.06 -25.24 -9.09
CA SER A 173 5.86 -26.18 -7.98
C SER A 173 5.71 -25.53 -6.61
N THR A 174 6.33 -24.38 -6.36
CA THR A 174 6.23 -23.67 -5.06
C THR A 174 4.87 -22.99 -4.91
N ILE A 175 4.30 -22.48 -6.00
CA ILE A 175 2.97 -21.86 -6.03
C ILE A 175 1.89 -22.90 -5.73
N ILE A 176 1.93 -24.05 -6.42
CA ILE A 176 0.92 -25.10 -6.24
C ILE A 176 0.94 -25.68 -4.82
N ARG A 177 2.12 -25.83 -4.21
CA ARG A 177 2.25 -26.36 -2.85
C ARG A 177 1.67 -25.48 -1.75
N ARG A 178 1.55 -24.17 -1.95
CA ARG A 178 1.01 -23.24 -0.94
C ARG A 178 -0.49 -22.99 -1.08
N PHE A 179 -1.07 -23.27 -2.25
CA PHE A 179 -2.49 -23.01 -2.54
C PHE A 179 -3.36 -24.27 -2.60
N PHE A 180 -2.79 -25.48 -2.76
CA PHE A 180 -3.55 -26.73 -2.97
C PHE A 180 -3.22 -27.87 -1.99
N LEU A 181 -2.39 -27.63 -0.96
CA LEU A 181 -2.12 -28.57 0.14
C LEU A 181 -2.27 -27.83 1.47
#